data_AF-A0A6J8EQR4-F1
#
_entry.id   AF-A0A6J8EQR4-F1
#
_cell.length_a   1.000
_cell.length_b   1.000
_cell.length_c   1.000
_cell.angle_alpha   90.00
_cell.angle_beta   90.00
_cell.angle_gamma   90.00
#
_symmetry.space_group_name_H-M   'P 1'
#
loop_
_entity.id
_entity.type
_entity.pdbx_description
1 polymer ?
#
loop_
_entity_poly.entity_id
_entity_poly.type
_entity_poly.pdbx_seq_one_letter_code
_entity_poly.pdbx_strand_id
1 'polypeptide(L)'
;MKTDYEHRIAAVKQDFTAKMKNREHDYGQQYDNLAKRHREEMEEMINKFSERELKLNQFIEERDKQMKKLQITMKTETEDKTKLQEMTEKWSLPKETPSMKIAETKNKPSWQTKKKYTDRTRQRQLQDLRQLPEEPFDEYAERTQDLATDGFPRTPDDFIQIVATDAFLKGCLDKKAALTAMDKDPDSLDKALKYVKSDVTNQKVI
;
A
#
# COMPACT_ATOMS: atom_id res chain seq x y z
N MET A 1 75.39 25.46 -19.71
CA MET A 1 74.25 26.16 -19.07
C MET A 1 72.90 25.87 -19.72
N LYS A 2 72.79 25.85 -21.07
CA LYS A 2 71.51 25.56 -21.77
C LYS A 2 70.93 24.16 -21.47
N THR A 3 71.81 23.16 -21.38
CA THR A 3 71.44 21.75 -21.15
C THR A 3 70.85 21.50 -19.77
N ASP A 4 71.38 22.11 -18.70
CA ASP A 4 70.89 21.89 -17.34
C ASP A 4 69.48 22.50 -17.11
N TYR A 5 69.21 23.63 -17.76
CA TYR A 5 67.88 24.25 -17.76
C TYR A 5 66.84 23.38 -18.49
N GLU A 6 67.20 22.82 -19.64
CA GLU A 6 66.34 21.91 -20.40
C GLU A 6 66.04 20.62 -19.63
N HIS A 7 67.04 20.05 -18.93
CA HIS A 7 66.84 18.88 -18.07
C HIS A 7 65.88 19.18 -16.90
N ARG A 8 66.01 20.35 -16.27
CA ARG A 8 65.08 20.77 -15.19
C ARG A 8 63.65 20.94 -15.70
N ILE A 9 63.46 21.53 -16.88
CA ILE A 9 62.13 21.64 -17.49
C ILE A 9 61.55 20.26 -17.81
N ALA A 10 62.35 19.35 -18.35
CA ALA A 10 61.91 17.99 -18.65
C ALA A 10 61.49 17.23 -17.38
N ALA A 11 62.26 17.35 -16.30
CA ALA A 11 61.93 16.75 -15.00
C ALA A 11 60.61 17.29 -14.43
N VAL A 12 60.39 18.61 -14.49
CA VAL A 12 59.14 19.24 -14.04
C VAL A 12 57.94 18.77 -14.87
N LYS A 13 58.11 18.63 -16.20
CA LYS A 13 57.05 18.10 -17.08
C LYS A 13 56.72 16.64 -16.77
N GLN A 14 57.74 15.80 -16.51
CA GLN A 14 57.55 14.41 -16.13
C GLN A 14 56.82 14.28 -14.79
N ASP A 15 57.25 15.03 -13.77
CA ASP A 15 56.61 15.05 -12.45
C ASP A 15 55.15 15.52 -12.52
N PHE A 16 54.87 16.58 -13.30
CA PHE A 16 53.49 17.04 -13.53
C PHE A 16 52.64 15.97 -14.22
N THR A 17 53.18 15.31 -15.24
CA THR A 17 52.47 14.24 -15.97
C THR A 17 52.19 13.04 -15.07
N ALA A 18 53.16 12.65 -14.23
CA ALA A 18 53.00 11.56 -13.26
C ALA A 18 51.92 11.90 -12.21
N LYS A 19 51.92 13.13 -11.69
CA LYS A 19 50.88 13.61 -10.75
C LYS A 19 49.48 13.61 -11.37
N MET A 20 49.34 13.98 -12.64
CA MET A 20 48.06 13.94 -13.34
C MET A 20 47.55 12.51 -13.52
N LYS A 21 48.40 11.58 -13.97
CA LYS A 21 48.02 10.16 -14.13
C LYS A 21 47.61 9.50 -12.81
N ASN A 22 48.31 9.80 -11.72
CA ASN A 22 47.96 9.28 -10.40
C ASN A 22 46.60 9.81 -9.91
N ARG A 23 46.29 11.09 -10.18
CA ARG A 23 44.97 11.66 -9.85
C ARG A 23 43.85 11.03 -10.68
N GLU A 24 44.06 10.85 -11.99
CA GLU A 24 43.08 10.18 -12.85
C GLU A 24 42.79 8.75 -12.37
N HIS A 25 43.82 8.02 -11.92
CA HIS A 25 43.67 6.70 -11.34
C HIS A 25 42.86 6.72 -10.03
N ASP A 26 43.15 7.66 -9.13
CA ASP A 26 42.42 7.83 -7.87
C ASP A 26 40.93 8.15 -8.11
N TYR A 27 40.63 9.06 -9.05
CA TYR A 27 39.24 9.38 -9.40
C TYR A 27 38.54 8.18 -10.01
N GLY A 28 39.20 7.44 -10.91
CA GLY A 28 38.65 6.21 -11.48
C GLY A 28 38.30 5.17 -10.41
N GLN A 29 39.21 4.91 -9.48
CA GLN A 29 38.96 3.99 -8.36
C GLN A 29 37.81 4.46 -7.46
N GLN A 30 37.68 5.76 -7.21
CA GLN A 30 36.58 6.31 -6.41
C GLN A 30 35.22 6.07 -7.07
N TYR A 31 35.11 6.27 -8.39
CA TYR A 31 33.88 5.99 -9.14
C TYR A 31 33.55 4.50 -9.17
N ASP A 32 34.54 3.64 -9.37
CA ASP A 32 34.34 2.18 -9.37
C ASP A 32 33.87 1.68 -8.00
N ASN A 33 34.45 2.20 -6.91
CA ASN A 33 34.06 1.87 -5.54
C ASN A 33 32.66 2.40 -5.18
N LEU A 34 32.27 3.57 -5.70
CA LEU A 34 30.92 4.11 -5.54
C LEU A 34 29.90 3.27 -6.31
N ALA A 35 30.19 2.93 -7.56
CA ALA A 35 29.34 2.08 -8.39
C ALA A 35 29.18 0.67 -7.78
N LYS A 36 30.25 0.13 -7.18
CA LYS A 36 30.19 -1.15 -6.47
C LYS A 36 29.26 -1.09 -5.25
N ARG A 37 29.38 -0.05 -4.40
CA ARG A 37 28.49 0.14 -3.25
C ARG A 37 27.03 0.26 -3.66
N HIS A 38 26.72 1.07 -4.68
CA HIS A 38 25.35 1.18 -5.17
C HIS A 38 24.81 -0.14 -5.73
N ARG A 39 25.63 -0.96 -6.39
CA ARG A 39 25.22 -2.31 -6.81
C ARG A 39 24.90 -3.20 -5.61
N GLU A 40 25.76 -3.21 -4.59
CA GLU A 40 25.55 -3.99 -3.36
C GLU A 40 24.28 -3.56 -2.61
N GLU A 41 24.04 -2.25 -2.49
CA GLU A 41 22.82 -1.69 -1.89
C GLU A 41 21.55 -2.11 -2.66
N MET A 42 21.61 -2.09 -3.99
CA MET A 42 20.50 -2.53 -4.84
C MET A 42 20.25 -4.04 -4.70
N GLU A 43 21.29 -4.87 -4.66
CA GLU A 43 21.17 -6.31 -4.42
C GLU A 43 20.56 -6.61 -3.04
N GLU A 44 20.97 -5.88 -2.00
CA GLU A 44 20.38 -6.03 -0.67
C GLU A 44 18.88 -5.66 -0.66
N MET A 45 18.52 -4.59 -1.36
CA MET A 45 17.13 -4.16 -1.51
C MET A 45 16.29 -5.21 -2.25
N ILE A 46 16.82 -5.78 -3.34
CA ILE A 46 16.16 -6.85 -4.09
C ILE A 46 15.94 -8.07 -3.20
N ASN A 47 16.95 -8.48 -2.44
CA ASN A 47 16.82 -9.62 -1.52
C ASN A 47 15.76 -9.38 -0.45
N LYS A 48 15.73 -8.20 0.17
CA LYS A 48 14.69 -7.82 1.14
C LYS A 48 13.29 -7.85 0.52
N PHE A 49 13.16 -7.42 -0.74
CA PHE A 49 11.90 -7.47 -1.45
C PHE A 49 11.45 -8.92 -1.69
N SER A 50 12.34 -9.77 -2.21
CA SER A 50 12.06 -11.19 -2.43
C SER A 50 11.67 -11.93 -1.15
N GLU A 51 12.32 -11.63 -0.02
CA GLU A 51 11.94 -12.20 1.28
C GLU A 51 10.54 -11.79 1.73
N ARG A 52 10.17 -10.52 1.50
CA ARG A 52 8.82 -10.02 1.83
C ARG A 52 7.78 -10.69 0.95
N GLU A 53 8.04 -10.85 -0.34
CA GLU A 53 7.14 -11.59 -1.26
C GLU A 53 6.96 -13.04 -0.81
N LEU A 54 8.03 -13.72 -0.41
CA LEU A 54 7.95 -15.09 0.09
C LEU A 54 7.05 -15.19 1.33
N LYS A 55 7.24 -14.29 2.31
CA LYS A 55 6.41 -14.24 3.53
C LYS A 55 4.95 -13.95 3.22
N LEU A 56 4.69 -13.07 2.26
CA LEU A 56 3.33 -12.75 1.83
C LEU A 56 2.65 -13.96 1.20
N ASN A 57 3.34 -14.67 0.32
CA ASN A 57 2.82 -15.89 -0.31
C ASN A 57 2.51 -16.98 0.72
N GLN A 58 3.38 -17.18 1.71
CA GLN A 58 3.13 -18.10 2.82
C GLN A 58 1.87 -17.72 3.62
N PHE A 59 1.69 -16.44 3.92
CA PHE A 59 0.50 -15.96 4.63
C PHE A 59 -0.79 -16.18 3.83
N ILE A 60 -0.76 -15.94 2.52
CA ILE A 60 -1.90 -16.19 1.63
C ILE A 60 -2.26 -17.69 1.64
N GLU A 61 -1.28 -18.57 1.49
CA GLU A 61 -1.51 -20.03 1.53
C GLU A 61 -2.11 -20.48 2.86
N GLU A 62 -1.63 -19.94 3.99
CA GLU A 62 -2.14 -20.29 5.30
C GLU A 62 -3.58 -19.81 5.50
N ARG A 63 -3.92 -18.60 5.03
CA ARG A 63 -5.29 -18.09 5.02
C ARG A 63 -6.21 -18.96 4.18
N ASP A 64 -5.78 -19.40 3.00
CA ASP A 64 -6.56 -20.28 2.14
C ASP A 64 -6.81 -21.65 2.78
N LYS A 65 -5.80 -22.22 3.46
CA LYS A 65 -5.97 -23.45 4.25
C LYS A 65 -7.02 -23.28 5.34
N GLN A 66 -6.97 -22.16 6.07
CA GLN A 66 -7.94 -21.87 7.12
C GLN A 66 -9.35 -21.64 6.58
N MET A 67 -9.49 -20.94 5.46
CA MET A 67 -10.78 -20.73 4.79
C MET A 67 -11.39 -22.05 4.31
N LYS A 68 -10.58 -22.95 3.73
CA LYS A 68 -11.04 -24.31 3.37
C LYS A 68 -11.53 -25.08 4.58
N LYS A 69 -10.80 -25.02 5.71
CA LYS A 69 -11.21 -25.66 6.96
C LYS A 69 -12.55 -25.13 7.48
N LEU A 70 -12.73 -23.80 7.46
CA LEU A 70 -13.99 -23.16 7.86
C LEU A 70 -15.16 -23.54 6.94
N GLN A 71 -14.93 -23.64 5.63
CA GLN A 71 -15.96 -24.08 4.68
C GLN A 71 -16.40 -25.52 4.95
N ILE A 72 -15.46 -26.41 5.30
CA ILE A 72 -15.78 -27.80 5.66
C ILE A 72 -16.62 -27.84 6.94
N THR A 73 -16.23 -27.11 8.00
CA THR A 73 -16.97 -27.09 9.26
C THR A 73 -18.38 -26.50 9.10
N MET A 74 -18.52 -25.45 8.29
CA MET A 74 -19.84 -24.89 7.99
C MET A 74 -20.74 -25.88 7.25
N LYS A 75 -20.19 -26.66 6.31
CA LYS A 75 -20.95 -27.69 5.60
C LYS A 75 -21.42 -28.82 6.53
N THR A 76 -20.55 -29.30 7.42
CA THR A 76 -20.93 -30.34 8.39
C THR A 76 -21.99 -29.85 9.36
N GLU A 77 -21.88 -28.61 9.84
CA GLU A 77 -22.91 -28.02 10.71
C GLU A 77 -24.25 -27.81 10.01
N THR A 78 -24.24 -27.46 8.71
CA THR A 78 -25.48 -27.39 7.94
C THR A 78 -26.10 -28.76 7.76
N GLU A 79 -25.32 -29.79 7.42
CA GLU A 79 -25.82 -31.17 7.26
C GLU A 79 -26.42 -31.73 8.55
N ASP A 80 -25.80 -31.44 9.71
CA ASP A 80 -26.31 -31.86 11.00
C ASP A 80 -27.61 -31.13 11.38
N LYS A 81 -27.74 -29.84 11.03
CA LYS A 81 -29.00 -29.08 11.19
C LYS A 81 -30.10 -29.62 10.29
N THR A 82 -29.81 -29.98 9.04
CA THR A 82 -30.81 -30.57 8.13
C THR A 82 -31.30 -31.92 8.62
N LYS A 83 -30.39 -32.77 9.12
CA LYS A 83 -30.76 -34.08 9.71
C LYS A 83 -31.61 -33.91 10.96
N LEU A 84 -31.28 -32.95 11.83
CA LEU A 84 -32.11 -32.62 13.01
C LEU A 84 -33.50 -32.12 12.59
N GLN A 85 -33.59 -31.30 11.54
CA GLN A 85 -34.86 -30.79 11.03
C GLN A 85 -35.73 -31.91 10.43
N GLU A 86 -35.15 -32.82 9.63
CA GLU A 86 -35.83 -34.00 9.10
C GLU A 86 -36.28 -34.97 10.21
N MET A 87 -35.48 -35.12 11.27
CA MET A 87 -35.89 -35.86 12.47
C MET A 87 -37.07 -35.17 13.16
N THR A 88 -37.08 -33.84 13.31
CA THR A 88 -38.23 -33.14 13.93
C THR A 88 -39.51 -33.18 13.08
N GLU A 89 -39.39 -33.20 11.75
CA GLU A 89 -40.53 -33.34 10.83
C GLU A 89 -41.11 -34.76 10.86
N LYS A 90 -40.27 -35.80 10.96
CA LYS A 90 -40.73 -37.20 11.07
C LYS A 90 -41.55 -37.52 12.33
N TRP A 91 -41.38 -36.76 13.40
CA TRP A 91 -42.12 -36.93 14.65
C TRP A 91 -43.34 -35.99 14.77
N SER A 92 -43.63 -35.17 13.74
CA SER A 92 -44.81 -34.31 13.72
C SER A 92 -46.04 -35.05 13.15
N LEU A 93 -47.01 -35.34 14.02
CA LEU A 93 -48.31 -35.95 13.66
C LEU A 93 -49.16 -35.03 12.76
N PRO A 94 -50.02 -35.60 11.88
CA PRO A 94 -50.79 -34.84 10.91
C PRO A 94 -51.89 -34.02 11.59
N LYS A 95 -51.92 -32.71 11.35
CA LYS A 95 -52.97 -31.81 11.82
C LYS A 95 -54.04 -31.66 10.74
N GLU A 96 -55.23 -32.20 10.99
CA GLU A 96 -56.42 -31.95 10.17
C GLU A 96 -57.27 -30.78 10.71
N THR A 97 -57.53 -29.82 9.80
CA THR A 97 -58.68 -28.87 9.69
C THR A 97 -58.82 -27.69 10.68
N PRO A 98 -59.64 -26.64 10.39
CA PRO A 98 -59.85 -25.91 9.12
C PRO A 98 -59.81 -24.36 9.27
N SER A 99 -59.39 -23.68 8.19
CA SER A 99 -59.71 -22.30 7.75
C SER A 99 -60.04 -21.22 8.81
N MET A 100 -59.11 -20.27 9.00
CA MET A 100 -59.44 -18.87 9.27
C MET A 100 -58.51 -17.94 8.49
N LYS A 101 -59.12 -17.09 7.66
CA LYS A 101 -58.45 -16.15 6.74
C LYS A 101 -58.20 -14.80 7.43
N ILE A 102 -56.98 -14.28 7.20
CA ILE A 102 -56.56 -12.87 7.11
C ILE A 102 -56.34 -12.10 8.43
N ALA A 103 -55.06 -11.83 8.71
CA ALA A 103 -54.51 -10.46 8.72
C ALA A 103 -52.98 -10.53 8.64
N GLU A 104 -52.42 -10.43 7.43
CA GLU A 104 -51.01 -10.09 7.25
C GLU A 104 -50.77 -8.67 7.77
N THR A 105 -50.40 -8.55 9.04
CA THR A 105 -49.74 -7.32 9.51
C THR A 105 -48.27 -7.45 9.16
N LYS A 106 -47.87 -6.78 8.08
CA LYS A 106 -46.48 -6.57 7.68
C LYS A 106 -45.76 -5.76 8.76
N ASN A 107 -45.41 -6.38 9.87
CA ASN A 107 -44.54 -5.78 10.87
C ASN A 107 -43.09 -6.14 10.52
N LYS A 108 -42.52 -5.46 9.52
CA LYS A 108 -41.06 -5.41 9.36
C LYS A 108 -40.55 -4.31 10.30
N PRO A 109 -39.74 -4.63 11.32
CA PRO A 109 -39.10 -3.58 12.10
C PRO A 109 -38.06 -2.89 11.22
N SER A 110 -38.29 -1.59 11.02
CA SER A 110 -37.55 -0.67 10.16
C SER A 110 -36.27 -0.13 10.81
N TRP A 111 -35.49 -0.95 11.52
CA TRP A 111 -34.12 -0.56 11.86
C TRP A 111 -33.26 -0.73 10.60
N GLN A 112 -33.33 0.31 9.78
CA GLN A 112 -32.27 0.85 8.94
C GLN A 112 -30.89 0.21 9.19
N THR A 113 -30.61 -0.89 8.51
CA THR A 113 -29.23 -1.29 8.26
C THR A 113 -28.66 -0.29 7.27
N LYS A 114 -27.95 0.76 7.74
CA LYS A 114 -26.88 1.36 6.94
C LYS A 114 -26.09 0.18 6.38
N LYS A 115 -26.03 0.02 5.05
CA LYS A 115 -25.29 -1.08 4.42
C LYS A 115 -23.87 -1.07 4.99
N LYS A 116 -23.56 -1.96 5.93
CA LYS A 116 -22.20 -2.15 6.42
C LYS A 116 -21.45 -2.75 5.25
N TYR A 117 -20.71 -1.91 4.53
CA TYR A 117 -19.72 -2.38 3.57
C TYR A 117 -18.79 -3.33 4.33
N THR A 118 -18.46 -4.48 3.74
CA THR A 118 -17.44 -5.35 4.32
C THR A 118 -16.10 -4.62 4.23
N ASP A 119 -15.19 -4.86 5.18
CA ASP A 119 -13.85 -4.25 5.23
C ASP A 119 -13.14 -4.36 3.86
N ARG A 120 -13.33 -5.51 3.17
CA ARG A 120 -12.80 -5.76 1.82
C ARG A 120 -13.36 -4.80 0.75
N THR A 121 -14.63 -4.43 0.83
CA THR A 121 -15.20 -3.45 -0.12
C THR A 121 -14.59 -2.07 0.10
N ARG A 122 -14.38 -1.67 1.36
CA ARG A 122 -13.73 -0.39 1.69
C ARG A 122 -12.27 -0.36 1.25
N GLN A 123 -11.52 -1.44 1.49
CA GLN A 123 -10.15 -1.60 1.00
C GLN A 123 -10.06 -1.47 -0.53
N ARG A 124 -11.01 -2.07 -1.26
CA ARG A 124 -11.06 -1.93 -2.72
C ARG A 124 -11.38 -0.50 -3.15
N GLN A 125 -12.35 0.14 -2.49
CA GLN A 125 -12.67 1.55 -2.75
C GLN A 125 -11.45 2.45 -2.51
N LEU A 126 -10.59 2.11 -1.54
CA LEU A 126 -9.37 2.86 -1.24
C LEU A 126 -8.31 2.71 -2.33
N GLN A 127 -8.15 1.52 -2.88
CA GLN A 127 -7.22 1.27 -3.99
C GLN A 127 -7.65 1.98 -5.27
N ASP A 128 -8.95 2.01 -5.53
CA ASP A 128 -9.55 2.65 -6.70
C ASP A 128 -9.76 4.17 -6.48
N LEU A 129 -9.42 4.69 -5.30
CA LEU A 129 -9.67 6.07 -4.92
C LEU A 129 -8.88 7.05 -5.79
N ARG A 130 -9.57 8.02 -6.37
CA ARG A 130 -8.97 9.14 -7.12
C ARG A 130 -9.58 10.45 -6.64
N GLN A 131 -8.78 11.51 -6.69
CA GLN A 131 -9.25 12.88 -6.49
C GLN A 131 -10.16 13.27 -7.66
N LEU A 132 -11.30 13.88 -7.36
CA LEU A 132 -12.19 14.42 -8.38
C LEU A 132 -11.66 15.77 -8.91
N PRO A 133 -11.97 16.17 -10.16
CA PRO A 133 -11.42 17.40 -10.77
C PRO A 133 -11.66 18.70 -9.99
N GLU A 134 -12.78 18.77 -9.27
CA GLU A 134 -13.20 19.95 -8.50
C GLU A 134 -13.08 19.74 -6.98
N GLU A 135 -12.61 18.58 -6.55
CA GLU A 135 -12.49 18.25 -5.13
C GLU A 135 -11.22 18.88 -4.55
N PRO A 136 -11.33 19.74 -3.51
CA PRO A 136 -10.18 20.33 -2.87
C PRO A 136 -9.35 19.26 -2.15
N PHE A 137 -8.05 19.49 -2.04
CA PHE A 137 -7.13 18.51 -1.44
C PHE A 137 -7.48 18.13 0.00
N ASP A 138 -8.07 19.05 0.78
CA ASP A 138 -8.51 18.79 2.14
C ASP A 138 -9.64 17.76 2.19
N GLU A 139 -10.70 17.98 1.41
CA GLU A 139 -11.83 17.04 1.32
C GLU A 139 -11.38 15.68 0.77
N TYR A 140 -10.46 15.69 -0.19
CA TYR A 140 -9.89 14.46 -0.71
C TYR A 140 -9.08 13.69 0.35
N ALA A 141 -8.27 14.40 1.15
CA ALA A 141 -7.52 13.81 2.24
C ALA A 141 -8.45 13.24 3.32
N GLU A 142 -9.46 13.98 3.76
CA GLU A 142 -10.47 13.51 4.71
C GLU A 142 -11.17 12.25 4.21
N ARG A 143 -11.63 12.25 2.96
CA ARG A 143 -12.26 11.08 2.34
C ARG A 143 -11.32 9.88 2.27
N THR A 144 -10.02 10.12 2.02
CA THR A 144 -9.01 9.05 2.02
C THR A 144 -8.81 8.47 3.41
N GLN A 145 -8.74 9.33 4.43
CA GLN A 145 -8.58 8.94 5.84
C GLN A 145 -9.78 8.14 6.35
N ASP A 146 -11.00 8.60 6.07
CA ASP A 146 -12.23 7.92 6.47
C ASP A 146 -12.29 6.52 5.88
N LEU A 147 -11.96 6.41 4.60
CA LEU A 147 -12.03 5.15 3.88
C LEU A 147 -10.92 4.17 4.29
N ALA A 148 -9.74 4.67 4.65
CA ALA A 148 -8.66 3.88 5.24
C ALA A 148 -9.05 3.36 6.63
N THR A 149 -9.62 4.22 7.47
CA THR A 149 -10.08 3.87 8.81
C THR A 149 -11.19 2.82 8.76
N ASP A 150 -12.17 3.02 7.88
CA ASP A 150 -13.26 2.07 7.61
C ASP A 150 -12.77 0.74 7.01
N GLY A 151 -11.71 0.77 6.20
CA GLY A 151 -11.13 -0.41 5.56
C GLY A 151 -10.26 -1.27 6.47
N PHE A 152 -9.75 -0.69 7.57
CA PHE A 152 -8.81 -1.34 8.48
C PHE A 152 -9.18 -1.13 9.96
N PRO A 153 -10.41 -1.49 10.41
CA PRO A 153 -10.95 -1.12 11.72
C PRO A 153 -10.27 -1.78 12.93
N ARG A 154 -9.33 -2.71 12.72
CA ARG A 154 -8.60 -3.44 13.78
C ARG A 154 -7.09 -3.29 13.66
N THR A 155 -6.65 -2.36 12.84
CA THR A 155 -5.24 -2.16 12.52
C THR A 155 -4.72 -0.93 13.28
N PRO A 156 -3.45 -0.90 13.71
CA PRO A 156 -2.89 0.28 14.37
C PRO A 156 -2.94 1.52 13.48
N ASP A 157 -3.17 2.68 14.10
CA ASP A 157 -3.30 3.96 13.41
C ASP A 157 -2.09 4.29 12.53
N ASP A 158 -0.87 3.94 12.95
CA ASP A 158 0.35 4.15 12.17
C ASP A 158 0.28 3.47 10.80
N PHE A 159 -0.25 2.25 10.74
CA PHE A 159 -0.41 1.54 9.48
C PHE A 159 -1.56 2.14 8.66
N ILE A 160 -2.65 2.58 9.31
CA ILE A 160 -3.74 3.27 8.63
C ILE A 160 -3.21 4.56 7.97
N GLN A 161 -2.34 5.30 8.66
CA GLN A 161 -1.70 6.50 8.12
C GLN A 161 -0.82 6.20 6.90
N ILE A 162 -0.02 5.13 6.94
CA ILE A 162 0.80 4.71 5.80
C ILE A 162 -0.08 4.40 4.59
N VAL A 163 -1.13 3.60 4.78
CA VAL A 163 -2.03 3.22 3.68
C VAL A 163 -2.83 4.40 3.15
N ALA A 164 -3.32 5.29 4.03
CA ALA A 164 -4.02 6.50 3.64
C ALA A 164 -3.11 7.45 2.85
N THR A 165 -1.86 7.61 3.29
CA THR A 165 -0.87 8.45 2.62
C THR A 165 -0.55 7.94 1.22
N ASP A 166 -0.30 6.63 1.09
CA ASP A 166 -0.03 5.98 -0.19
C ASP A 166 -1.23 6.12 -1.15
N ALA A 167 -2.45 5.87 -0.66
CA ALA A 167 -3.67 6.01 -1.44
C ALA A 167 -3.92 7.46 -1.91
N PHE A 168 -3.71 8.43 -1.02
CA PHE A 168 -3.84 9.85 -1.32
C PHE A 168 -2.87 10.29 -2.42
N LEU A 169 -1.59 9.96 -2.28
CA LEU A 169 -0.58 10.37 -3.26
C LEU A 169 -0.79 9.70 -4.62
N LYS A 170 -1.16 8.42 -4.65
CA LYS A 170 -1.47 7.71 -5.91
C LYS A 170 -2.71 8.27 -6.61
N GLY A 171 -3.74 8.63 -5.84
CA GLY A 171 -5.00 9.11 -6.38
C GLY A 171 -5.08 10.62 -6.63
N CYS A 172 -4.10 11.40 -6.18
CA CYS A 172 -3.98 12.83 -6.40
C CYS A 172 -4.03 13.22 -7.89
N LEU A 173 -4.72 14.31 -8.23
CA LEU A 173 -4.89 14.79 -9.60
C LEU A 173 -3.57 15.36 -10.16
N ASP A 174 -2.85 16.15 -9.36
CA ASP A 174 -1.56 16.71 -9.74
C ASP A 174 -0.44 15.68 -9.54
N LYS A 175 -0.08 15.00 -10.63
CA LYS A 175 0.93 13.94 -10.61
C LYS A 175 2.33 14.45 -10.30
N LYS A 176 2.65 15.70 -10.63
CA LYS A 176 3.98 16.26 -10.34
C LYS A 176 4.10 16.54 -8.86
N ALA A 177 3.12 17.24 -8.29
CA ALA A 177 3.08 17.53 -6.86
C ALA A 177 3.04 16.25 -6.01
N ALA A 178 2.27 15.24 -6.46
CA ALA A 178 2.24 13.94 -5.80
C ALA A 178 3.60 13.23 -5.83
N LEU A 179 4.30 13.22 -6.97
CA LEU A 179 5.61 12.62 -7.09
C LEU A 179 6.64 13.31 -6.18
N THR A 180 6.67 14.64 -6.19
CA THR A 180 7.54 15.42 -5.30
C THR A 180 7.21 15.21 -3.82
N ALA A 181 5.94 15.00 -3.49
CA ALA A 181 5.55 14.62 -2.13
C ALA A 181 5.97 13.18 -1.80
N MET A 182 5.89 12.22 -2.71
CA MET A 182 6.39 10.86 -2.54
C MET A 182 7.91 10.83 -2.29
N ASP A 183 8.69 11.64 -3.02
CA ASP A 183 10.16 11.73 -2.86
C ASP A 183 10.58 12.21 -1.46
N LYS A 184 9.67 12.90 -0.75
CA LYS A 184 9.89 13.39 0.63
C LYS A 184 9.52 12.36 1.71
N ASP A 185 9.03 11.18 1.31
CA ASP A 185 8.65 10.07 2.18
C ASP A 185 7.81 10.47 3.41
N PRO A 186 6.59 11.01 3.21
CA PRO A 186 5.74 11.45 4.31
C PRO A 186 5.24 10.25 5.13
N ASP A 187 5.47 10.31 6.43
CA ASP A 187 5.01 9.30 7.41
C ASP A 187 3.52 9.43 7.80
N SER A 188 2.83 10.44 7.28
CA SER A 188 1.47 10.79 7.65
C SER A 188 0.75 11.55 6.54
N LEU A 189 -0.58 11.39 6.51
CA LEU A 189 -1.42 12.00 5.49
C LEU A 189 -1.36 13.53 5.53
N ASP A 190 -1.29 14.10 6.73
CA ASP A 190 -1.17 15.55 6.92
C ASP A 190 0.13 16.13 6.31
N LYS A 191 1.27 15.42 6.47
CA LYS A 191 2.52 15.84 5.83
C LYS A 191 2.44 15.73 4.32
N ALA A 192 1.87 14.64 3.80
CA ALA A 192 1.68 14.47 2.36
C ALA A 192 0.80 15.58 1.77
N LEU A 193 -0.30 15.92 2.42
CA LEU A 193 -1.19 17.01 2.06
C LEU A 193 -0.46 18.36 2.02
N LYS A 194 0.34 18.66 3.05
CA LYS A 194 1.16 19.88 3.11
C LYS A 194 2.17 19.95 1.96
N TYR A 195 2.85 18.86 1.65
CA TYR A 195 3.81 18.82 0.55
C TYR A 195 3.16 19.03 -0.80
N VAL A 196 2.03 18.36 -1.07
CA VAL A 196 1.28 18.54 -2.32
C VAL A 196 0.80 19.99 -2.45
N LYS A 197 0.18 20.56 -1.40
CA LYS A 197 -0.28 21.94 -1.43
C LYS A 197 0.85 22.95 -1.65
N SER A 198 1.98 22.75 -0.98
CA SER A 198 3.15 23.60 -1.15
C SER A 198 3.67 23.53 -2.58
N ASP A 199 3.76 22.34 -3.16
CA ASP A 199 4.29 22.17 -4.51
C ASP A 199 3.36 22.79 -5.56
N VAL A 200 2.05 22.52 -5.48
CA VAL A 200 1.05 23.14 -6.36
C VAL A 200 1.08 24.66 -6.26
N THR A 201 1.29 25.22 -5.08
CA THR A 201 1.39 26.68 -4.90
C THR A 201 2.66 27.21 -5.55
N ASN A 202 3.79 26.53 -5.38
CA ASN A 202 5.07 26.91 -5.99
C ASN A 202 5.01 26.82 -7.52
N GLN A 203 4.34 25.81 -8.08
CA GLN A 203 4.12 25.68 -9.51
C GLN A 203 3.31 26.84 -10.12
N LYS A 204 2.45 27.51 -9.33
CA LYS A 204 1.63 28.66 -9.80
C LYS A 204 2.36 30.00 -9.74
N VAL A 205 3.48 30.06 -9.02
CA VAL A 205 4.27 31.29 -8.80
C VAL A 205 5.41 31.42 -9.82
N ILE A 206 5.76 30.34 -10.51
CA ILE A 206 6.73 30.27 -11.62
C ILE A 206 6.01 30.44 -12.95
#